data_AF-L0D9J7-F1
#
_entry.id   AF-L0D9J7-F1
#
_cell.length_a   1.000
_cell.length_b   1.000
_cell.length_c   1.000
_cell.angle_alpha   90.00
_cell.angle_beta   90.00
_cell.angle_gamma   90.00
#
_symmetry.space_group_name_H-M   'P 1'
#
loop_
_entity.id
_entity.type
_entity.pdbx_description
1 polymer ?
#
loop_
_entity_poly.entity_id
_entity_poly.type
_entity_poly.pdbx_seq_one_letter_code
_entity_poly.pdbx_strand_id
1 'polypeptide(L)'
;MVELISEIWAGLRDAGLPEVMLFLPDGTASRCHWDDTAIVADIRVALLGDQERKIVRIIPVDSCVGIGIASPKGTDPMSYRGVIKERLQVRFDPEQAVAASSSHAEAL
;
A
#
# COMPACT_ATOMS: atom_id res chain seq x y z
N MET A 1 -2.96 -1.06 -21.24
CA MET A 1 -3.14 -2.05 -20.15
C MET A 1 -3.20 -1.23 -18.88
N VAL A 2 -4.15 -1.48 -17.99
CA VAL A 2 -4.34 -0.60 -16.81
C VAL A 2 -3.37 -1.05 -15.72
N GLU A 3 -2.34 -0.25 -15.44
CA GLU A 3 -1.33 -0.49 -14.39
C GLU A 3 -1.80 0.01 -13.01
N LEU A 4 -3.11 -0.08 -12.74
CA LEU A 4 -3.75 0.61 -11.61
C LEU A 4 -3.14 0.20 -10.27
N ILE A 5 -2.85 -1.09 -10.08
CA ILE A 5 -2.29 -1.57 -8.81
C ILE A 5 -0.83 -1.15 -8.69
N SER A 6 -0.04 -1.24 -9.76
CA SER A 6 1.34 -0.74 -9.79
C SER A 6 1.42 0.76 -9.52
N GLU A 7 0.50 1.57 -10.04
CA GLU A 7 0.40 3.01 -9.79
C GLU A 7 0.00 3.30 -8.33
N ILE A 8 -1.04 2.64 -7.80
CA ILE A 8 -1.44 2.79 -6.40
C ILE A 8 -0.27 2.40 -5.49
N TRP A 9 0.41 1.28 -5.80
CA TRP A 9 1.59 0.82 -5.07
C TRP A 9 2.68 1.88 -5.00
N ALA A 10 3.04 2.49 -6.15
CA ALA A 10 4.02 3.56 -6.20
C ALA A 10 3.60 4.76 -5.34
N GLY A 11 2.32 5.16 -5.42
CA GLY A 11 1.78 6.25 -4.60
C GLY A 11 1.83 5.97 -3.10
N LEU A 12 1.53 4.73 -2.67
CA LEU A 12 1.61 4.33 -1.26
C LEU A 12 3.06 4.35 -0.74
N ARG A 13 4.00 3.82 -1.52
CA ARG A 13 5.44 3.88 -1.21
C ARG A 13 5.89 5.33 -1.01
N ASP A 14 5.53 6.20 -1.94
CA ASP A 14 5.91 7.62 -1.90
C ASP A 14 5.27 8.39 -0.73
N ALA A 15 4.12 7.92 -0.23
CA ALA A 15 3.47 8.42 0.99
C ALA A 15 4.12 7.87 2.29
N GLY A 16 5.17 7.05 2.19
CA GLY A 16 5.85 6.44 3.32
C GLY A 16 5.11 5.25 3.92
N LEU A 17 4.33 4.53 3.10
CA LEU A 17 3.60 3.31 3.47
C LEU A 17 4.24 2.11 2.75
N PRO A 18 5.37 1.59 3.26
CA PRO A 18 6.22 0.64 2.53
C PRO A 18 5.70 -0.80 2.50
N GLU A 19 4.77 -1.13 3.39
CA GLU A 19 4.24 -2.48 3.54
C GLU A 19 2.74 -2.50 3.25
N VAL A 20 2.34 -3.39 2.34
CA VAL A 20 0.96 -3.50 1.89
C VAL A 20 0.50 -4.96 1.92
N MET A 21 -0.81 -5.13 1.84
CA MET A 21 -1.47 -6.41 1.66
C MET A 21 -1.96 -6.51 0.22
N LEU A 22 -1.43 -7.46 -0.53
CA LEU A 22 -1.92 -7.81 -1.87
C LEU A 22 -3.05 -8.82 -1.76
N PHE A 23 -4.19 -8.52 -2.38
CA PHE A 23 -5.28 -9.47 -2.56
C PHE A 23 -5.05 -10.22 -3.87
N LEU A 24 -4.84 -11.53 -3.76
CA LEU A 24 -4.48 -12.40 -4.87
C LEU A 24 -5.73 -12.95 -5.57
N PRO A 25 -5.63 -13.35 -6.86
CA PRO A 25 -6.75 -13.92 -7.61
C PRO A 25 -7.35 -15.20 -7.01
N ASP A 26 -6.58 -15.92 -6.18
CA ASP A 26 -7.03 -17.12 -5.48
C ASP A 26 -7.86 -16.81 -4.22
N GLY A 27 -8.14 -15.53 -3.95
CA GLY A 27 -8.90 -15.06 -2.79
C GLY A 27 -8.08 -14.94 -1.51
N THR A 28 -6.79 -15.29 -1.54
CA THR A 28 -5.89 -15.10 -0.40
C THR A 28 -5.34 -13.68 -0.38
N ALA A 29 -4.75 -13.30 0.76
CA ALA A 29 -4.01 -12.06 0.89
C ALA A 29 -2.58 -12.35 1.34
N SER A 30 -1.62 -11.56 0.85
CA SER A 30 -0.22 -11.70 1.21
C SER A 30 0.40 -10.35 1.50
N ARG A 31 1.14 -10.30 2.60
CA ARG A 31 1.94 -9.14 2.96
C ARG A 31 3.12 -9.04 2.02
N CYS A 32 3.40 -7.85 1.53
CA CYS A 32 4.51 -7.61 0.62
C CYS A 32 5.08 -6.22 0.88
N HIS A 33 6.40 -6.17 1.09
CA HIS A 33 7.13 -4.92 1.19
C HIS A 33 7.47 -4.40 -0.22
N TRP A 34 7.60 -3.09 -0.39
CA TRP A 34 7.93 -2.50 -1.70
C TRP A 34 9.28 -2.99 -2.26
N ASP A 35 10.24 -3.31 -1.39
CA ASP A 35 11.52 -3.92 -1.77
C ASP A 35 11.40 -5.39 -2.17
N ASP A 36 10.32 -6.08 -1.81
CA ASP A 36 10.06 -7.47 -2.18
C ASP A 36 9.43 -7.55 -3.58
N THR A 37 9.90 -6.72 -4.51
CA THR A 37 9.46 -6.68 -5.90
C THR A 37 10.63 -6.70 -6.87
N ALA A 38 10.39 -7.13 -8.11
CA ALA A 38 11.37 -7.12 -9.18
C ALA A 38 10.71 -6.75 -10.51
N ILE A 39 11.53 -6.39 -11.51
CA ILE A 39 11.08 -6.25 -12.90
C ILE A 39 11.51 -7.49 -13.67
N VAL A 40 10.56 -8.17 -14.31
CA VAL A 40 10.78 -9.34 -15.17
C VAL A 40 10.07 -9.11 -16.49
N ALA A 41 10.84 -9.00 -17.58
CA ALA A 41 10.29 -8.70 -18.92
C ALA A 41 9.31 -7.51 -18.90
N ASP A 42 9.75 -6.40 -18.30
CA ASP A 42 8.99 -5.15 -18.12
C ASP A 42 7.75 -5.25 -17.22
N ILE A 43 7.52 -6.39 -16.58
CA ILE A 43 6.41 -6.59 -15.63
C ILE A 43 6.94 -6.45 -14.21
N ARG A 44 6.32 -5.58 -13.41
CA ARG A 44 6.57 -5.54 -11.97
C ARG A 44 5.92 -6.76 -11.32
N VAL A 45 6.74 -7.56 -10.65
CA VAL A 45 6.31 -8.77 -9.92
C VAL A 45 6.57 -8.63 -8.43
N ALA A 46 5.63 -9.08 -7.62
CA ALA A 46 5.79 -9.27 -6.17
C ALA A 46 6.42 -10.64 -5.88
N LEU A 47 7.35 -10.67 -4.94
CA LEU A 47 8.07 -11.86 -4.48
C LEU A 47 7.46 -12.31 -3.14
N LEU A 48 6.55 -13.27 -3.19
CA LEU A 48 5.73 -13.67 -2.05
C LEU A 48 6.18 -15.02 -1.51
N GLY A 49 6.69 -15.07 -0.28
CA GLY A 49 7.05 -16.33 0.37
C GLY A 49 5.84 -17.25 0.59
N ASP A 50 5.94 -18.51 0.16
CA ASP A 50 4.99 -19.58 0.46
C ASP A 50 5.67 -20.56 1.43
N GLN A 51 5.29 -20.46 2.71
CA GLN A 51 5.89 -21.24 3.79
C GLN A 51 5.47 -22.72 3.76
N GLU A 52 4.31 -23.03 3.19
CA GLU A 52 3.79 -24.39 3.09
C GLU A 52 4.56 -25.15 2.02
N ARG A 53 4.70 -24.55 0.84
CA ARG A 53 5.37 -25.17 -0.32
C ARG A 53 6.89 -24.96 -0.36
N LYS A 54 7.43 -24.13 0.52
CA LYS A 54 8.87 -23.76 0.58
C LYS A 54 9.38 -23.15 -0.73
N ILE A 55 8.59 -22.24 -1.30
CA ILE A 55 8.92 -21.52 -2.55
C ILE A 55 8.71 -20.01 -2.40
N VAL A 56 9.24 -19.24 -3.33
CA VAL A 56 8.86 -17.83 -3.56
C VAL A 56 7.92 -17.79 -4.76
N ARG A 57 6.69 -17.33 -4.55
CA ARG A 57 5.71 -17.11 -5.62
C ARG A 57 6.04 -15.78 -6.30
N ILE A 58 6.12 -15.80 -7.63
CA ILE A 58 6.30 -14.61 -8.45
C ILE A 58 4.95 -14.24 -9.04
N ILE A 59 4.37 -13.13 -8.59
CA ILE A 59 3.03 -12.70 -8.99
C ILE A 59 3.10 -11.32 -9.63
N PRO A 60 2.61 -11.12 -10.87
CA PRO A 60 2.48 -9.78 -11.44
C PRO A 60 1.65 -8.88 -10.52
N VAL A 61 2.17 -7.70 -10.19
CA VAL A 61 1.48 -6.78 -9.27
C VAL A 61 0.10 -6.41 -9.81
N ASP A 62 0.00 -6.14 -11.11
CA ASP A 62 -1.27 -5.82 -11.78
C ASP A 62 -2.21 -7.02 -11.98
N SER A 63 -1.80 -8.24 -11.63
CA SER A 63 -2.73 -9.37 -11.55
C SER A 63 -3.46 -9.44 -10.21
N CYS A 64 -3.05 -8.65 -9.22
CA CYS A 64 -3.73 -8.59 -7.92
C CYS A 64 -5.09 -7.90 -8.08
N VAL A 65 -6.09 -8.41 -7.36
CA VAL A 65 -7.47 -7.88 -7.44
C VAL A 65 -7.70 -6.70 -6.50
N GLY A 66 -6.71 -6.40 -5.64
CA GLY A 66 -6.75 -5.26 -4.74
C GLY A 66 -5.48 -5.10 -3.93
N ILE A 67 -5.41 -3.97 -3.23
CA ILE A 67 -4.32 -3.60 -2.33
C ILE A 67 -4.89 -2.99 -1.06
N GLY A 68 -4.32 -3.35 0.09
CA GLY A 68 -4.68 -2.82 1.40
C GLY A 68 -3.44 -2.41 2.19
N ILE A 69 -3.64 -1.67 3.27
CA ILE A 69 -2.56 -1.32 4.20
C ILE A 69 -2.88 -2.01 5.53
N ALA A 70 -1.94 -2.84 6.01
CA ALA A 70 -2.12 -3.50 7.29
C ALA A 70 -2.07 -2.47 8.42
N SER A 71 -3.07 -2.48 9.30
CA SER A 71 -2.97 -1.68 10.52
C SER A 71 -1.86 -2.23 11.42
N PRO A 72 -1.11 -1.37 12.13
CA PRO A 72 -0.14 -1.83 13.11
C PRO A 72 -0.80 -2.70 14.18
N LYS A 73 -0.04 -3.64 14.75
CA LYS A 73 -0.55 -4.54 15.80
C LYS A 73 -1.17 -3.72 16.93
N GLY A 74 -2.39 -4.09 17.32
CA GLY A 74 -3.15 -3.40 18.38
C GLY A 74 -3.83 -2.10 17.94
N THR A 75 -3.78 -1.73 16.65
CA THR A 75 -4.48 -0.57 16.11
C THR A 75 -5.76 -0.99 15.41
N ASP A 76 -6.88 -0.39 15.81
CA ASP A 76 -8.17 -0.54 15.12
C ASP A 76 -8.09 0.01 13.68
N PRO A 77 -8.44 -0.78 12.66
CA PRO A 77 -8.39 -0.34 11.26
C PRO A 77 -9.25 0.89 10.95
N MET A 78 -10.39 1.05 11.62
CA MET A 78 -11.29 2.18 11.37
C MET A 78 -10.66 3.50 11.80
N SER A 79 -9.97 3.48 12.94
CA SER A 79 -9.18 4.60 13.46
C SER A 79 -7.93 4.85 12.61
N TYR A 80 -7.26 3.78 12.15
CA TYR A 80 -6.04 3.89 11.33
C TYR A 80 -6.29 4.52 9.95
N ARG A 81 -7.51 4.42 9.40
CA ARG A 81 -7.90 5.07 8.15
C ARG A 81 -7.60 6.57 8.13
N GLY A 82 -7.73 7.26 9.26
CA GLY A 82 -7.41 8.70 9.37
C GLY A 82 -5.94 8.99 9.07
N VAL A 83 -5.04 8.19 9.64
CA VAL A 83 -3.59 8.27 9.41
C VAL A 83 -3.25 8.04 7.94
N ILE A 84 -3.88 7.03 7.33
CA ILE A 84 -3.70 6.76 5.89
C ILE A 84 -4.16 7.95 5.05
N LYS A 85 -5.33 8.50 5.36
CA LYS A 85 -5.86 9.67 4.63
C LYS A 85 -4.92 10.86 4.72
N GLU A 86 -4.41 11.17 5.92
CA GLU A 86 -3.46 12.25 6.14
C GLU A 86 -2.18 12.07 5.31
N ARG A 87 -1.59 10.87 5.32
CA ARG A 87 -0.38 10.52 4.55
C ARG A 87 -0.58 10.73 3.04
N LEU A 88 -1.74 10.35 2.53
CA LEU A 88 -2.08 10.53 1.12
C LEU A 88 -2.36 12.00 0.79
N GLN A 89 -3.06 12.73 1.66
CA GLN A 89 -3.37 14.15 1.43
C GLN A 89 -2.12 15.03 1.42
N VAL A 90 -1.21 14.86 2.38
CA VAL A 90 0.08 15.59 2.42
C VAL A 90 0.86 15.45 1.12
N ARG A 91 0.74 14.29 0.46
CA ARG A 91 1.53 13.99 -0.74
C ARG A 91 0.87 14.42 -2.05
N PHE A 92 -0.44 14.27 -2.17
CA PHE A 92 -1.18 14.51 -3.41
C PHE A 92 -1.93 15.85 -3.46
N ASP A 93 -2.05 16.54 -2.33
CA ASP A 93 -2.60 17.90 -2.24
C ASP A 93 -1.91 18.70 -1.10
N PRO A 94 -0.65 19.16 -1.32
CA PRO A 94 0.13 19.82 -0.29
C PRO A 94 -0.47 21.17 0.17
N GLU A 95 -1.29 21.84 -0.64
CA GLU A 95 -1.98 23.08 -0.24
C GLU A 95 -3.11 22.82 0.77
N GLN A 96 -3.85 21.70 0.66
CA GLN A 96 -4.87 21.34 1.65
C GLN A 96 -4.30 20.85 2.99
N ALA A 97 -3.12 20.24 2.99
CA ALA A 97 -2.48 19.76 4.22
C ALA A 97 -2.16 20.91 5.21
N VAL A 98 -1.74 22.07 4.67
CA VAL A 98 -1.45 23.27 5.46
C VAL A 98 -2.73 23.86 6.07
N ALA A 99 -3.85 23.86 5.33
CA ALA A 99 -5.15 24.31 5.84
C ALA A 99 -5.72 23.42 6.95
N ALA A 100 -5.51 22.09 6.87
CA ALA A 100 -5.95 21.17 7.92
C ALA A 100 -5.15 21.34 9.23
N SER A 101 -3.83 21.55 9.14
CA SER A 101 -2.95 21.76 10.30
C SER A 101 -3.21 23.08 11.05
N SER A 102 -3.67 24.13 10.35
CA SER A 102 -3.98 25.43 10.95
C SER A 102 -5.33 25.44 11.68
N SER A 103 -6.31 24.67 11.21
CA SER A 103 -7.62 24.53 11.88
C SER A 103 -7.57 23.75 13.21
N HIS A 104 -6.53 22.95 13.46
CA HIS A 104 -6.35 22.21 14.71
C HIS A 104 -5.66 23.05 15.82
N ALA A 105 -4.96 24.12 15.44
CA ALA A 105 -4.26 25.00 16.38
C ALA A 105 -5.18 26.06 17.02
N GLU A 106 -6.35 26.33 16.45
CA GLU A 106 -7.32 27.31 16.97
C GLU A 106 -8.40 26.70 17.88
N ALA A 107 -8.37 25.40 18.13
CA ALA A 107 -9.37 24.68 18.94
C ALA A 107 -8.93 24.36 20.39
N LEU A 108 -7.85 24.99 20.89
CA LEU A 108 -7.35 24.87 22.27
C LEU A 108 -7.46 26.20 23.03
#